data_AF-A0A349YQ69-F1
#
_entry.id   AF-A0A349YQ69-F1
#
_cell.length_a   1.000
_cell.length_b   1.000
_cell.length_c   1.000
_cell.angle_alpha   90.00
_cell.angle_beta   90.00
_cell.angle_gamma   90.00
#
_symmetry.space_group_name_H-M   'P 1'
#
loop_
_entity.id
_entity.type
_entity.pdbx_description
1 polymer ?
#
loop_
_entity_poly.entity_id
_entity_poly.type
_entity_poly.pdbx_seq_one_letter_code
_entity_poly.pdbx_strand_id
1 'polypeptide(L)'
;MANKKAETKKMLKNMEDRKQMAEDMKFYQYKEEINGKEYVFQYCGKRRSLQIIDESTDEKGNILKEKLLDNVLKAVVVNPSVDLDSFDEEEYMDDYERVTDVANIIFSGKFRNNPKLKQGQDVLQK
;
A
#
# COMPACT_ATOMS: atom_id res chain seq x y z
N MET A 1 37.77 20.83 13.39
CA MET A 1 36.37 21.32 13.36
C MET A 1 35.68 21.20 11.98
N ALA A 2 36.42 21.04 10.87
CA ALA A 2 35.83 20.92 9.53
C ALA A 2 35.07 19.58 9.27
N ASN A 3 35.55 18.47 9.83
CA ASN A 3 34.98 17.13 9.56
C ASN A 3 33.56 16.95 10.13
N LYS A 4 33.30 17.46 11.36
CA LYS A 4 31.97 17.42 11.98
C LYS A 4 30.92 18.18 11.17
N LYS A 5 31.23 19.36 10.61
CA LYS A 5 30.28 20.14 9.79
C LYS A 5 29.89 19.42 8.50
N ALA A 6 30.80 18.69 7.87
CA ALA A 6 30.52 17.90 6.67
C ALA A 6 29.62 16.70 6.97
N GLU A 7 29.88 15.99 8.07
CA GLU A 7 29.02 14.89 8.54
C GLU A 7 27.61 15.38 8.91
N THR A 8 27.50 16.52 9.60
CA THR A 8 26.18 17.09 9.94
C THR A 8 25.38 17.48 8.69
N LYS A 9 26.03 18.08 7.68
CA LYS A 9 25.38 18.44 6.41
C LYS A 9 24.91 17.22 5.61
N LYS A 10 25.69 16.13 5.63
CA LYS A 10 25.31 14.84 5.00
C LYS A 10 24.13 14.19 5.73
N MET A 11 24.11 14.24 7.06
CA MET A 11 23.00 13.71 7.86
C MET A 11 21.70 14.50 7.64
N LEU A 12 21.78 15.83 7.57
CA LEU A 12 20.63 16.70 7.28
C LEU A 12 20.04 16.39 5.91
N LYS A 13 20.87 16.32 4.86
CA LYS A 13 20.43 15.93 3.52
C LYS A 13 19.75 14.55 3.52
N ASN A 14 20.34 13.56 4.18
CA ASN A 14 19.74 12.22 4.31
C ASN A 14 18.43 12.22 5.12
N MET A 15 18.19 13.17 6.02
CA MET A 15 16.91 13.31 6.72
C MET A 15 15.87 13.98 5.83
N GLU A 16 16.26 15.00 5.07
CA GLU A 16 15.40 15.68 4.09
C GLU A 16 14.97 14.73 2.98
N ASP A 17 15.90 13.97 2.39
CA ASP A 17 15.61 12.95 1.37
C ASP A 17 14.63 11.88 1.91
N ARG A 18 14.79 11.46 3.17
CA ARG A 18 13.87 10.51 3.82
C ARG A 18 12.50 11.11 4.12
N LYS A 19 12.43 12.40 4.45
CA LYS A 19 11.16 13.10 4.63
C LYS A 19 10.41 13.22 3.30
N GLN A 20 11.11 13.63 2.24
CA GLN A 20 10.53 13.73 0.90
C GLN A 20 10.00 12.38 0.42
N MET A 21 10.80 11.32 0.55
CA MET A 21 10.36 9.96 0.23
C MET A 21 9.13 9.53 1.05
N ALA A 22 9.03 9.93 2.32
CA ALA A 22 7.88 9.61 3.16
C ALA A 22 6.61 10.37 2.74
N GLU A 23 6.75 11.61 2.25
CA GLU A 23 5.65 12.38 1.68
C GLU A 23 5.17 11.80 0.36
N ASP A 24 6.09 11.50 -0.57
CA ASP A 24 5.77 10.88 -1.86
C ASP A 24 5.11 9.49 -1.65
N MET A 25 5.49 8.78 -0.58
CA MET A 25 4.88 7.50 -0.18
C MET A 25 3.48 7.66 0.42
N LYS A 26 3.15 8.78 1.07
CA LYS A 26 1.82 9.03 1.66
C LYS A 26 0.73 9.08 0.58
N PHE A 27 1.13 9.38 -0.65
CA PHE A 27 0.25 9.48 -1.81
C PHE A 27 0.56 8.42 -2.88
N TYR A 28 1.27 7.33 -2.54
CA TYR A 28 1.49 6.26 -3.50
C TYR A 28 0.15 5.63 -3.90
N GLN A 29 -0.22 5.87 -5.15
CA GLN A 29 -1.33 5.23 -5.84
C GLN A 29 -0.78 4.39 -6.98
N TYR A 30 -1.42 3.25 -7.21
CA TYR A 30 -1.12 2.33 -8.28
C TYR A 30 -2.41 1.99 -8.99
N LYS A 31 -2.41 2.12 -10.31
CA LYS A 31 -3.55 1.76 -11.16
C LYS A 31 -3.23 0.51 -11.95
N GLU A 32 -4.20 -0.39 -12.04
CA GLU A 32 -4.09 -1.60 -12.86
C GLU A 32 -5.45 -1.95 -13.44
N GLU A 33 -5.46 -2.35 -14.71
CA GLU A 33 -6.64 -2.94 -15.33
C GLU A 33 -6.68 -4.44 -15.01
N ILE A 34 -7.77 -4.90 -14.40
CA ILE A 34 -8.01 -6.29 -14.04
C ILE A 34 -9.35 -6.69 -14.67
N ASN A 35 -9.33 -7.70 -15.55
CA ASN A 35 -10.49 -8.17 -16.32
C ASN A 35 -11.34 -7.05 -16.95
N GLY A 36 -10.68 -6.02 -17.50
CA GLY A 36 -11.34 -4.90 -18.16
C GLY A 36 -11.85 -3.79 -17.23
N LYS A 37 -11.56 -3.86 -15.93
CA LYS A 37 -11.89 -2.81 -14.95
C LYS A 37 -10.62 -2.10 -14.44
N GLU A 38 -10.67 -0.77 -14.37
CA GLU A 38 -9.59 0.02 -13.75
C GLU A 38 -9.70 -0.03 -12.22
N TYR A 39 -8.73 -0.66 -11.58
CA TYR A 39 -8.55 -0.63 -10.14
C TYR A 39 -7.52 0.42 -9.74
N VAL A 40 -7.81 1.14 -8.65
CA VAL A 40 -6.91 2.10 -8.00
C VAL A 40 -6.62 1.59 -6.60
N PHE A 41 -5.33 1.40 -6.33
CA PHE A 41 -4.82 0.95 -5.05
C PHE A 41 -4.00 2.05 -4.40
N GLN A 42 -4.17 2.27 -3.11
CA GLN A 42 -3.45 3.28 -2.35
C GLN A 42 -2.71 2.67 -1.16
N TYR A 43 -1.45 3.08 -0.97
CA TYR A 43 -0.73 2.70 0.23
C TYR A 43 -1.25 3.47 1.45
N CYS A 44 -1.84 2.75 2.41
CA CYS A 44 -2.43 3.33 3.62
C CYS A 44 -1.40 3.77 4.69
N GLY A 45 -0.11 3.50 4.48
CA GLY A 45 0.96 3.86 5.42
C GLY A 45 1.10 2.92 6.62
N LYS A 46 2.31 2.90 7.22
CA LYS A 46 2.66 1.91 8.26
C LYS A 46 1.82 1.96 9.51
N ARG A 47 1.41 3.15 9.96
CA ARG A 47 0.55 3.28 11.14
C ARG A 47 -0.79 2.61 10.91
N ARG A 48 -1.44 2.86 9.76
CA ARG A 48 -2.71 2.24 9.43
C ARG A 48 -2.57 0.74 9.22
N SER A 49 -1.47 0.29 8.61
CA SER A 49 -1.19 -1.14 8.47
C SER A 49 -1.10 -1.86 9.82
N LEU A 50 -0.44 -1.26 10.82
CA LEU A 50 -0.36 -1.83 12.17
C LEU A 50 -1.74 -1.85 12.85
N GLN A 51 -2.50 -0.76 12.76
CA GLN A 51 -3.86 -0.71 13.29
C GLN A 51 -4.75 -1.82 12.71
N ILE A 52 -4.67 -2.05 11.39
CA ILE A 52 -5.41 -3.13 10.73
C ILE A 52 -4.99 -4.51 11.26
N ILE A 53 -3.70 -4.74 11.48
CA ILE A 53 -3.20 -6.00 12.05
C ILE A 53 -3.73 -6.18 13.48
N ASP A 54 -3.63 -5.14 14.32
CA ASP A 54 -4.11 -5.15 15.70
C ASP A 54 -5.63 -5.39 15.75
N GLU A 55 -6.40 -4.69 14.92
CA GLU A 55 -7.85 -4.87 14.74
C GLU A 55 -8.20 -6.29 14.27
N SER A 56 -7.28 -6.96 13.59
CA SER A 56 -7.46 -8.32 13.02
C SER A 56 -6.77 -9.41 13.83
N THR A 57 -6.39 -9.11 15.08
CA THR A 57 -5.78 -10.06 16.00
C THR A 57 -6.76 -10.38 17.13
N ASP A 58 -6.94 -11.66 17.46
CA ASP A 58 -7.77 -12.09 18.59
C ASP A 58 -7.06 -11.88 19.94
N GLU A 59 -7.77 -12.10 21.05
CA GLU A 59 -7.23 -11.94 22.41
C GLU A 59 -6.06 -12.90 22.73
N LYS A 60 -5.88 -13.95 21.92
CA LYS A 60 -4.81 -14.95 22.05
C LYS A 60 -3.60 -14.62 21.15
N GLY A 61 -3.65 -13.53 20.39
CA GLY A 61 -2.59 -13.12 19.47
C GLY A 61 -2.65 -13.80 18.10
N ASN A 62 -3.73 -14.50 17.75
CA ASN A 62 -3.89 -15.12 16.44
C ASN A 62 -4.48 -14.13 15.44
N ILE A 63 -3.94 -14.14 14.22
CA ILE A 63 -4.50 -13.36 13.11
C ILE A 63 -5.79 -14.00 12.61
N LEU A 64 -6.86 -13.22 12.63
CA LEU A 64 -8.14 -13.52 12.01
C LEU A 64 -8.02 -13.20 10.51
N LYS A 65 -7.66 -14.20 9.71
CA LYS A 65 -7.30 -14.02 8.28
C LYS A 65 -8.37 -13.33 7.45
N GLU A 66 -9.63 -13.73 7.62
CA GLU A 66 -10.78 -13.14 6.93
C GLU A 66 -10.89 -11.65 7.24
N LYS A 67 -10.91 -11.31 8.54
CA LYS A 67 -10.96 -9.92 9.03
C LYS A 67 -9.75 -9.10 8.55
N LEU A 68 -8.56 -9.69 8.54
CA LEU A 68 -7.36 -9.03 8.03
C LEU A 68 -7.50 -8.71 6.55
N LEU A 69 -7.90 -9.68 5.74
CA LEU A 69 -8.01 -9.50 4.29
C LEU A 69 -9.10 -8.47 3.95
N ASP A 70 -10.25 -8.55 4.61
CA ASP A 70 -11.35 -7.59 4.46
C ASP A 70 -10.90 -6.15 4.79
N ASN A 71 -10.23 -5.96 5.93
CA ASN A 71 -9.70 -4.66 6.33
C ASN A 71 -8.59 -4.15 5.39
N VAL A 72 -7.78 -5.05 4.83
CA VAL A 72 -6.77 -4.70 3.82
C VAL A 72 -7.44 -4.18 2.55
N LEU A 73 -8.45 -4.89 2.04
CA LEU A 73 -9.19 -4.49 0.84
C LEU A 73 -9.82 -3.11 1.01
N LYS A 74 -10.57 -2.91 2.10
CA LYS A 74 -11.22 -1.63 2.43
C LYS A 74 -10.24 -0.46 2.59
N ALA A 75 -9.01 -0.72 3.02
CA ALA A 75 -8.01 0.32 3.25
C ALA A 75 -7.11 0.60 2.04
N VAL A 76 -7.00 -0.35 1.10
CA VAL A 76 -6.03 -0.28 0.00
C VAL A 76 -6.71 -0.12 -1.34
N VAL A 77 -7.84 -0.77 -1.60
CA VAL A 77 -8.56 -0.63 -2.87
C VAL A 77 -9.53 0.54 -2.76
N VAL A 78 -9.20 1.66 -3.41
CA VAL A 78 -9.96 2.92 -3.27
C VAL A 78 -10.96 3.13 -4.42
N ASN A 79 -10.75 2.46 -5.56
CA ASN A 79 -11.70 2.48 -6.67
C ASN A 79 -11.56 1.21 -7.52
N PRO A 80 -12.64 0.46 -7.80
CA PRO A 80 -13.88 0.46 -7.00
C PRO A 80 -13.56 0.13 -5.54
N SER A 81 -14.32 0.69 -4.61
CA SER A 81 -14.21 0.28 -3.20
C SER A 81 -14.81 -1.11 -3.08
N VAL A 82 -14.01 -2.10 -2.66
CA VAL A 82 -14.41 -3.50 -2.55
C VAL A 82 -14.06 -4.06 -1.18
N ASP A 83 -14.81 -5.06 -0.78
CA ASP A 83 -14.61 -5.91 0.38
C ASP A 83 -14.70 -7.39 -0.01
N LEU A 84 -14.65 -8.32 0.96
CA LEU A 84 -14.72 -9.74 0.62
C LEU A 84 -16.04 -10.13 -0.05
N ASP A 85 -17.16 -9.59 0.43
CA ASP A 85 -18.49 -9.90 -0.10
C ASP A 85 -18.65 -9.42 -1.55
N SER A 86 -17.98 -8.33 -1.92
CA SER A 86 -17.96 -7.82 -3.29
C SER A 86 -17.53 -8.88 -4.32
N PHE A 87 -16.67 -9.82 -3.94
CA PHE A 87 -16.17 -10.86 -4.85
C PHE A 87 -17.10 -12.07 -5.01
N ASP A 88 -18.21 -12.12 -4.29
CA ASP A 88 -19.28 -13.08 -4.56
C ASP A 88 -20.25 -12.57 -5.65
N GLU A 89 -20.14 -11.30 -6.04
CA GLU A 89 -20.89 -10.73 -7.16
C GLU A 89 -20.31 -11.17 -8.50
N GLU A 90 -21.16 -11.56 -9.45
CA GLU A 90 -20.76 -12.02 -10.79
C GLU A 90 -19.85 -11.02 -11.49
N GLU A 91 -20.03 -9.73 -11.22
CA GLU A 91 -19.16 -8.69 -11.73
C GLU A 91 -17.71 -8.90 -11.29
N TYR A 92 -17.42 -9.13 -10.01
CA TYR A 92 -16.06 -9.11 -9.43
C TYR A 92 -15.45 -10.50 -9.17
N MET A 93 -16.22 -11.57 -9.35
CA MET A 93 -15.81 -12.93 -8.98
C MET A 93 -14.44 -13.34 -9.55
N ASP A 94 -14.15 -12.99 -10.81
CA ASP A 94 -12.89 -13.32 -11.48
C ASP A 94 -11.72 -12.39 -11.10
N ASP A 95 -11.99 -11.30 -10.36
CA ASP A 95 -10.98 -10.29 -9.98
C ASP A 95 -10.27 -10.63 -8.67
N TYR A 96 -10.86 -11.51 -7.85
CA TYR A 96 -10.45 -11.77 -6.46
C TYR A 96 -8.96 -12.06 -6.30
N GLU A 97 -8.42 -13.02 -7.05
CA GLU A 97 -7.02 -13.46 -6.92
C GLU A 97 -6.06 -12.31 -7.20
N ARG A 98 -6.28 -11.58 -8.31
CA ARG A 98 -5.39 -10.49 -8.71
C ARG A 98 -5.51 -9.30 -7.77
N VAL A 99 -6.73 -8.91 -7.39
CA VAL A 99 -6.97 -7.74 -6.52
C VAL A 99 -6.36 -7.96 -5.13
N THR A 100 -6.58 -9.14 -4.54
CA THR A 100 -6.04 -9.45 -3.21
C THR A 100 -4.50 -9.51 -3.21
N ASP A 101 -3.89 -10.03 -4.28
CA ASP A 101 -2.43 -10.04 -4.44
C ASP A 101 -1.84 -8.62 -4.50
N VAL A 102 -2.40 -7.74 -5.34
CA VAL A 102 -1.96 -6.35 -5.44
C VAL A 102 -2.15 -5.63 -4.11
N ALA A 103 -3.32 -5.78 -3.49
CA ALA A 103 -3.64 -5.16 -2.21
C ALA A 103 -2.63 -5.56 -1.13
N ASN A 104 -2.27 -6.84 -1.03
CA ASN A 104 -1.28 -7.34 -0.06
C ASN A 104 0.14 -6.79 -0.31
N ILE A 105 0.56 -6.67 -1.58
CA ILE A 105 1.87 -6.10 -1.92
C ILE A 105 1.92 -4.62 -1.55
N ILE A 106 0.83 -3.89 -1.80
CA ILE A 106 0.74 -2.47 -1.48
C ILE A 106 0.67 -2.26 0.03
N PHE A 107 -0.22 -2.98 0.72
CA PHE A 107 -0.36 -2.99 2.17
C PHE A 107 0.97 -3.24 2.90
N SER A 108 1.70 -4.28 2.48
CA SER A 108 3.00 -4.63 3.08
C SER A 108 4.09 -3.60 2.80
N GLY A 109 3.89 -2.70 1.84
CA GLY A 109 4.89 -1.76 1.36
C GLY A 109 5.98 -2.44 0.53
N LYS A 110 5.77 -3.68 0.06
CA LYS A 110 6.73 -4.43 -0.75
C LYS A 110 6.75 -3.96 -2.21
N PHE A 111 5.77 -3.16 -2.64
CA PHE A 111 5.76 -2.51 -3.96
C PHE A 111 7.05 -1.74 -4.27
N ARG A 112 7.73 -1.22 -3.24
CA ARG A 112 9.05 -0.57 -3.35
C ARG A 112 10.15 -1.45 -3.95
N ASN A 113 9.99 -2.77 -3.86
CA ASN A 113 10.93 -3.75 -4.39
C ASN A 113 10.41 -4.42 -5.66
N ASN A 114 9.21 -4.05 -6.13
CA ASN A 114 8.59 -4.61 -7.32
C ASN A 114 8.71 -3.61 -8.50
N PRO A 115 9.53 -3.88 -9.51
CA PRO A 115 9.75 -2.97 -10.65
C PRO A 115 8.47 -2.62 -11.41
N LYS A 116 7.52 -3.56 -11.50
CA LYS A 116 6.26 -3.36 -12.23
C LYS A 116 5.32 -2.39 -11.52
N LEU A 117 5.29 -2.46 -10.18
CA LEU A 117 4.44 -1.59 -9.36
C LEU A 117 5.07 -0.21 -9.12
N LYS A 118 6.40 -0.11 -9.18
CA LYS A 118 7.12 1.16 -9.07
C LYS A 118 6.80 2.15 -10.20
N GLN A 119 6.51 1.66 -11.41
CA GLN A 119 6.21 2.50 -12.58
C GLN A 119 4.84 3.20 -12.52
N GLY A 120 3.93 2.74 -11.64
CA GLY A 120 2.61 3.38 -11.47
C GLY A 120 2.63 4.81 -10.88
N GLN A 121 3.80 5.31 -10.45
CA GLN A 121 3.96 6.71 -10.04
C GLN A 121 4.11 7.68 -11.22
N ASP A 122 4.50 7.21 -12.42
CA ASP A 122 4.81 8.07 -13.58
C ASP A 122 3.57 8.65 -14.28
N VAL A 123 2.37 8.15 -13.96
CA VAL A 123 1.12 8.62 -14.61
C VAL A 123 0.53 9.89 -13.98
N LEU A 124 1.09 10.40 -12.89
CA LEU A 124 0.65 11.65 -12.23
C LEU A 124 1.50 12.87 -12.61
N GLN A 125 2.49 12.74 -13.51
CA GLN A 125 3.23 13.86 -14.08
C GLN A 125 2.93 14.03 -15.56
N LYS A 126 1.72 14.48 -15.88
CA LYS A 126 1.42 15.18 -17.14
C LYS A 126 0.53 16.37 -16.88
#